data_AF-A0A1F8S9K3-F1
#
_entry.id   AF-A0A1F8S9K3-F1
#
_cell.length_a   1.000
_cell.length_b   1.000
_cell.length_c   1.000
_cell.angle_alpha   90.00
_cell.angle_beta   90.00
_cell.angle_gamma   90.00
#
_symmetry.space_group_name_H-M   'P 1'
#
loop_
_entity.id
_entity.type
_entity.pdbx_description
1 polymer ?
#
loop_
_entity_poly.entity_id
_entity_poly.type
_entity_poly.pdbx_seq_one_letter_code
_entity_poly.pdbx_strand_id
1 'polypeptide(L)'
;MPDNIGAWLFRVCGNLIASRGRRTSVADRMRSLLIDRDTAASPETRAIRAEETTLVRRALADLPADARVALLMAAEGYSAAEIGLAIGRTSNATSTYICRARLRLRELLAAEEPAR
;
A
#
# COMPACT_ATOMS: atom_id res chain seq x y z
N MET A 1 -14.53 -24.28 -19.16
CA MET A 1 -14.38 -23.09 -20.03
C MET A 1 -15.58 -22.18 -19.79
N PRO A 2 -15.44 -20.84 -19.78
CA PRO A 2 -16.57 -19.95 -19.54
C PRO A 2 -17.58 -20.02 -20.69
N ASP A 3 -18.87 -20.07 -20.35
CA ASP A 3 -19.97 -20.22 -21.33
C ASP A 3 -20.10 -19.04 -22.29
N ASN A 4 -19.52 -17.87 -21.93
CA ASN A 4 -19.40 -16.70 -22.78
C ASN A 4 -17.96 -16.16 -22.75
N ILE A 5 -17.19 -16.52 -23.78
CA ILE A 5 -15.78 -16.13 -23.93
C ILE A 5 -15.64 -14.61 -24.08
N GLY A 6 -16.55 -13.94 -24.80
CA GLY A 6 -16.50 -12.49 -25.02
C GLY A 6 -16.67 -11.69 -23.72
N ALA A 7 -17.66 -12.05 -22.90
CA ALA A 7 -17.88 -11.43 -21.60
C ALA A 7 -16.72 -11.71 -20.63
N TRP A 8 -16.13 -12.91 -20.68
CA TRP A 8 -14.94 -13.25 -19.89
C TRP A 8 -13.72 -12.43 -20.31
N LEU A 9 -13.44 -12.33 -21.62
CA LEU A 9 -12.34 -11.52 -22.15
C LEU A 9 -12.47 -10.04 -21.80
N PHE A 10 -13.67 -9.47 -21.93
CA PHE A 10 -13.90 -8.06 -21.57
C PHE A 10 -13.56 -7.79 -20.10
N ARG A 11 -14.00 -8.67 -19.19
CA ARG A 11 -13.68 -8.57 -17.76
C ARG A 11 -12.18 -8.74 -17.48
N VAL A 12 -11.53 -9.72 -18.11
CA VAL A 12 -10.09 -9.96 -17.94
C VAL A 12 -9.27 -8.78 -18.45
N CYS A 13 -9.56 -8.27 -19.63
CA CYS A 13 -8.90 -7.09 -20.18
C CYS A 13 -9.10 -5.86 -19.29
N GLY A 14 -10.32 -5.62 -18.80
CA GLY A 14 -10.60 -4.55 -17.84
C GLY A 14 -9.79 -4.69 -16.54
N ASN A 15 -9.72 -5.90 -15.99
CA ASN A 15 -8.93 -6.19 -14.79
C ASN A 15 -7.43 -5.96 -15.03
N LEU A 16 -6.90 -6.34 -16.20
CA LEU A 16 -5.51 -6.12 -16.57
C LEU A 16 -5.18 -4.64 -16.73
N ILE A 17 -6.06 -3.87 -17.39
CA ILE A 17 -5.92 -2.41 -17.53
C ILE A 17 -5.93 -1.75 -16.14
N ALA A 18 -6.91 -2.08 -15.29
CA ALA A 18 -7.01 -1.53 -13.93
C ALA A 18 -5.79 -1.92 -13.07
N SER A 19 -5.31 -3.16 -13.19
CA SER A 19 -4.10 -3.64 -12.52
C SER A 19 -2.85 -2.88 -12.97
N ARG A 20 -2.70 -2.65 -14.28
CA ARG A 20 -1.60 -1.88 -14.84
C ARG A 20 -1.67 -0.41 -14.41
N GLY A 21 -2.84 0.22 -14.50
CA GLY A 21 -3.05 1.60 -14.07
C GLY A 21 -2.69 1.81 -12.59
N ARG A 22 -3.10 0.88 -11.72
CA ARG A 22 -2.75 0.93 -10.29
C ARG A 22 -1.24 0.79 -10.05
N ARG A 23 -0.57 -0.12 -10.78
CA ARG A 23 0.90 -0.28 -10.70
C ARG A 23 1.63 0.98 -11.17
N THR A 24 1.18 1.57 -12.27
CA THR A 24 1.74 2.83 -12.79
C THR A 24 1.54 3.97 -11.80
N SER A 25 0.35 4.12 -11.21
CA SER A 25 0.10 5.21 -10.25
C SER A 25 0.92 5.06 -8.96
N VAL A 26 1.15 3.83 -8.50
CA VAL A 26 2.04 3.56 -7.35
C VAL A 26 3.48 3.91 -7.71
N ALA A 27 3.97 3.45 -8.87
CA ALA A 27 5.31 3.75 -9.34
C ALA A 27 5.54 5.27 -9.50
N ASP A 28 4.56 6.00 -10.03
CA ASP A 28 4.67 7.45 -10.23
C ASP A 28 4.61 8.22 -8.89
N ARG A 29 3.78 7.77 -7.94
CA ARG A 29 3.79 8.29 -6.57
C ARG A 29 5.14 8.05 -5.90
N MET A 30 5.73 6.88 -6.07
CA MET A 30 7.07 6.58 -5.53
C MET A 30 8.18 7.38 -6.23
N ARG A 31 8.05 7.64 -7.53
CA ARG A 31 8.98 8.52 -8.27
C ARG A 31 9.06 9.92 -7.65
N SER A 32 7.93 10.45 -7.17
CA SER A 32 7.92 11.74 -6.47
C SER A 32 8.68 11.75 -5.14
N LEU A 33 8.83 10.57 -4.49
CA LEU A 33 9.58 10.36 -3.25
C LEU A 33 11.10 10.15 -3.49
N LEU A 34 11.48 9.74 -4.72
CA LEU A 34 12.89 9.57 -5.11
C LEU A 34 13.59 10.89 -5.46
N ILE A 35 12.84 11.97 -5.65
CA ILE A 35 13.40 13.31 -5.69
C ILE A 35 13.73 13.67 -4.25
N ASP A 36 15.02 13.79 -3.93
CA ASP A 36 15.48 14.21 -2.60
C ASP A 36 15.02 15.65 -2.32
N ARG A 37 13.82 15.75 -1.74
CA ARG A 37 13.18 17.01 -1.36
C ARG A 37 13.78 17.60 -0.09
N ASP A 38 14.79 16.97 0.54
CA ASP A 38 15.39 17.49 1.78
C ASP A 38 16.52 18.48 1.53
N THR A 39 17.18 18.40 0.38
CA THR A 39 18.28 19.31 0.02
C THR A 39 17.85 20.78 -0.13
N ALA A 40 16.57 21.06 -0.35
CA ALA A 40 16.01 22.41 -0.52
C ALA A 40 14.83 22.74 0.42
N ALA A 41 14.51 21.88 1.40
CA ALA A 41 13.39 22.10 2.30
C ALA A 41 13.72 23.09 3.44
N SER A 42 12.78 23.99 3.76
CA SER A 42 12.89 24.85 4.94
C SER A 42 12.95 23.99 6.23
N PRO A 43 13.53 24.50 7.33
CA PRO A 43 13.50 23.82 8.63
C PRO A 43 12.08 23.44 9.07
N GLU A 44 11.10 24.31 8.84
CA GLU A 44 9.68 24.05 9.11
C GLU A 44 9.13 22.89 8.27
N THR A 45 9.43 22.86 6.97
CA THR A 45 9.01 21.76 6.08
C THR A 45 9.59 20.42 6.55
N ARG A 46 10.85 20.40 7.01
CA ARG A 46 11.47 19.20 7.57
C ARG A 46 10.81 18.76 8.87
N ALA A 47 10.47 19.71 9.75
CA ALA A 47 9.77 19.42 11.00
C ALA A 47 8.39 18.79 10.75
N ILE A 48 7.59 19.35 9.84
CA ILE A 48 6.27 18.81 9.46
C ILE A 48 6.41 17.39 8.91
N ARG A 49 7.38 17.13 8.01
CA ARG A 49 7.61 15.78 7.47
C ARG A 49 8.05 14.78 8.53
N ALA A 50 8.88 15.21 9.49
CA ALA A 50 9.32 14.36 10.58
C ALA A 50 8.14 13.96 11.48
N GLU A 51 7.21 14.89 11.70
CA GLU A 51 5.96 14.64 12.42
C GLU A 51 5.06 13.66 11.67
N GLU A 52 4.80 13.90 10.38
CA GLU A 52 4.06 12.96 9.51
C GLU A 52 4.68 11.55 9.51
N THR A 53 6.00 11.47 9.40
CA THR A 53 6.74 10.20 9.44
C THR A 53 6.57 9.50 10.79
N THR A 54 6.56 10.27 11.88
CA THR A 54 6.38 9.74 13.23
C THR A 54 4.98 9.16 13.41
N LEU A 55 3.93 9.87 12.95
CA LEU A 55 2.55 9.39 12.96
C LEU A 55 2.40 8.06 12.21
N VAL A 56 2.95 7.99 10.99
CA VAL A 56 2.91 6.75 10.19
C VAL A 56 3.66 5.61 10.88
N ARG A 57 4.81 5.86 11.49
CA ARG A 57 5.58 4.84 12.22
C ARG A 57 4.81 4.29 13.43
N ARG A 58 4.12 5.15 14.18
CA ARG A 58 3.29 4.74 15.32
C ARG A 58 2.10 3.90 14.88
N ALA A 59 1.34 4.38 13.91
CA ALA A 59 0.20 3.65 13.36
C ALA A 59 0.61 2.28 12.76
N LEU A 60 1.80 2.18 12.15
CA LEU A 60 2.35 0.89 11.70
C LEU A 60 2.75 -0.02 12.86
N ALA A 61 3.24 0.52 13.98
CA ALA A 61 3.61 -0.25 15.16
C ALA A 61 2.40 -0.86 15.88
N ASP A 62 1.24 -0.21 15.81
CA ASP A 62 -0.03 -0.70 16.38
C ASP A 62 -0.71 -1.79 15.56
N LEU A 63 -0.22 -2.04 14.33
CA LEU A 63 -0.70 -3.17 13.54
C LEU A 63 -0.13 -4.50 14.05
N PRO A 64 -0.86 -5.61 13.88
CA PRO A 64 -0.30 -6.94 14.05
C PRO A 64 0.96 -7.12 13.19
N ALA A 65 1.94 -7.87 13.70
CA ALA A 65 3.25 -8.03 13.05
C ALA A 65 3.14 -8.47 11.58
N ASP A 66 2.29 -9.46 11.29
CA ASP A 66 2.03 -9.93 9.93
C ASP A 66 1.44 -8.85 9.01
N ALA A 67 0.54 -8.00 9.54
CA ALA A 67 -0.06 -6.92 8.77
C ALA A 67 0.98 -5.87 8.41
N ARG A 68 1.85 -5.51 9.37
CA ARG A 68 2.96 -4.60 9.14
C ARG A 68 3.93 -5.15 8.09
N VAL A 69 4.35 -6.42 8.22
CA VAL A 69 5.23 -7.08 7.24
C VAL A 69 4.59 -7.10 5.85
N ALA A 70 3.30 -7.49 5.76
CA ALA A 70 2.59 -7.54 4.49
C ALA A 70 2.50 -6.17 3.79
N LEU A 71 2.27 -5.10 4.55
CA LEU A 71 2.21 -3.74 4.01
C LEU A 71 3.59 -3.24 3.55
N LEU A 72 4.66 -3.50 4.32
CA LEU A 72 6.02 -3.12 3.94
C LEU A 72 6.45 -3.83 2.65
N MET A 73 6.26 -5.15 2.58
CA MET A 73 6.57 -5.90 1.36
C MET A 73 5.71 -5.46 0.17
N ALA A 74 4.42 -5.17 0.38
CA ALA A 74 3.59 -4.63 -0.69
C ALA A 74 4.06 -3.24 -1.18
N ALA A 75 4.63 -2.41 -0.30
CA ALA A 75 5.20 -1.12 -0.66
C ALA A 75 6.51 -1.27 -1.47
N GLU A 76 7.31 -2.29 -1.15
CA GLU A 76 8.52 -2.68 -1.90
C GLU A 76 8.20 -3.42 -3.23
N GLY A 77 6.92 -3.68 -3.53
CA GLY A 77 6.49 -4.23 -4.81
C GLY A 77 6.42 -5.76 -4.90
N TYR A 78 6.55 -6.47 -3.78
CA TYR A 78 6.40 -7.93 -3.75
C TYR A 78 4.97 -8.36 -4.13
N SER A 79 4.85 -9.53 -4.76
CA SER A 79 3.57 -10.12 -5.14
C SER A 79 2.82 -10.70 -3.93
N ALA A 80 1.49 -10.82 -4.04
CA ALA A 80 0.69 -11.43 -2.96
C ALA A 80 1.09 -12.89 -2.65
N ALA A 81 1.70 -13.60 -3.60
CA ALA A 81 2.23 -14.94 -3.39
C ALA A 81 3.49 -14.91 -2.51
N GLU A 82 4.47 -14.06 -2.85
CA GLU A 82 5.72 -13.91 -2.06
C GLU A 82 5.43 -13.40 -0.65
N ILE A 83 4.51 -12.44 -0.53
CA ILE A 83 4.05 -11.94 0.78
C ILE A 83 3.38 -13.07 1.57
N GLY A 84 2.53 -13.87 0.93
CA GLY A 84 1.86 -14.99 1.57
C GLY A 84 2.82 -16.02 2.13
N LEU A 85 3.89 -16.34 1.40
CA LEU A 85 4.97 -17.20 1.89
C LEU A 85 5.65 -16.61 3.14
N ALA A 86 5.89 -15.30 3.18
CA ALA A 86 6.52 -14.64 4.32
C ALA A 86 5.64 -14.63 5.58
N ILE A 87 4.31 -14.55 5.44
CA ILE A 87 3.37 -14.42 6.57
C ILE A 87 2.54 -15.69 6.82
N GLY A 88 2.89 -16.82 6.20
CA GLY A 88 2.20 -18.10 6.37
C GLY A 88 0.74 -18.12 5.87
N ARG A 89 0.43 -17.43 4.77
CA ARG A 89 -0.92 -17.34 4.18
C ARG A 89 -0.92 -17.71 2.69
N THR A 90 -2.06 -18.17 2.19
CA THR A 90 -2.23 -18.38 0.73
C THR A 90 -2.23 -17.05 -0.02
N SER A 91 -1.87 -17.04 -1.29
CA SER A 91 -1.86 -15.83 -2.13
C SER A 91 -3.22 -15.11 -2.17
N ASN A 92 -4.32 -15.89 -2.25
CA ASN A 92 -5.66 -15.33 -2.24
C ASN A 92 -6.02 -14.70 -0.89
N ALA A 93 -5.75 -15.40 0.22
CA ALA A 93 -5.97 -14.86 1.56
C ALA A 93 -5.12 -13.62 1.83
N THR A 94 -3.89 -13.60 1.31
CA THR A 94 -2.95 -12.48 1.45
C THR A 94 -3.47 -11.22 0.76
N SER A 95 -4.06 -11.35 -0.43
CA SER A 95 -4.65 -10.21 -1.14
C SER A 95 -5.75 -9.54 -0.32
N THR A 96 -6.67 -10.31 0.25
CA THR A 96 -7.71 -9.79 1.15
C THR A 96 -7.12 -9.24 2.44
N TYR A 97 -6.11 -9.90 3.00
CA TYR A 97 -5.43 -9.49 4.22
C TYR A 97 -4.76 -8.12 4.07
N ILE A 98 -4.03 -7.89 2.98
CA ILE A 98 -3.41 -6.59 2.66
C ILE A 98 -4.48 -5.49 2.57
N CYS A 99 -5.62 -5.76 1.92
CA CYS A 99 -6.71 -4.79 1.83
C CYS A 99 -7.25 -4.41 3.22
N ARG A 100 -7.48 -5.40 4.10
CA ARG A 100 -7.92 -5.15 5.48
C ARG A 100 -6.86 -4.42 6.31
N ALA A 101 -5.59 -4.78 6.16
CA ALA A 101 -4.48 -4.11 6.83
C ALA A 101 -4.40 -2.63 6.41
N ARG A 102 -4.62 -2.29 5.13
CA ARG A 102 -4.68 -0.90 4.66
C ARG A 102 -5.86 -0.13 5.25
N LEU A 103 -7.03 -0.75 5.37
CA LEU A 103 -8.19 -0.14 6.02
C LEU A 103 -7.89 0.15 7.49
N ARG A 104 -7.34 -0.83 8.21
CA ARG A 104 -6.96 -0.66 9.61
C ARG A 104 -5.91 0.43 9.80
N LEU A 105 -4.90 0.50 8.93
CA LEU A 105 -3.90 1.56 8.98
C LEU A 105 -4.52 2.95 8.77
N ARG A 106 -5.50 3.08 7.86
CA ARG A 106 -6.22 4.35 7.66
C ARG A 106 -7.01 4.76 8.89
N GLU A 107 -7.68 3.82 9.55
CA GLU A 107 -8.40 4.09 10.80
C GLU A 107 -7.46 4.57 11.91
N LEU A 108 -6.30 3.93 12.06
CA LEU A 108 -5.28 4.33 13.04
C LEU A 108 -4.73 5.73 12.76
N LEU A 109 -4.43 6.04 11.49
CA LEU A 109 -3.97 7.36 11.09
C LEU A 109 -5.03 8.44 11.33
N ALA A 110 -6.30 8.15 11.02
CA ALA A 110 -7.40 9.08 11.26
C ALA A 110 -7.69 9.30 12.76
N ALA A 111 -7.34 8.33 13.62
CA ALA A 111 -7.46 8.47 15.07
C ALA A 111 -6.27 9.27 15.67
N GLU A 112 -5.10 9.22 15.05
CA GLU A 112 -3.92 9.98 15.47
C GLU A 112 -3.86 11.41 14.90
N GLU A 113 -4.59 11.73 13.83
CA GLU A 113 -4.82 13.12 13.42
C GLU A 113 -5.81 13.78 14.41
N PRO A 114 -5.36 14.63 15.37
CA PRO A 114 -6.30 15.39 16.17
C PRO A 114 -7.13 16.26 15.24
N ALA A 115 -8.45 16.33 15.48
CA ALA A 115 -9.36 17.19 14.75
C ALA A 115 -8.77 18.60 14.64
N ARG A 116 -8.32 18.96 13.43
CA ARG A 116 -7.86 20.30 13.07
C ARG A 116 -9.07 21.22 12.94
#